data_AF-A0A7U9PZ63-F1
#
_entry.id   AF-A0A7U9PZ63-F1
#
_cell.length_a   1.000
_cell.length_b   1.000
_cell.length_c   1.000
_cell.angle_alpha   90.00
_cell.angle_beta   90.00
_cell.angle_gamma   90.00
#
_symmetry.space_group_name_H-M   'P 1'
#
loop_
_entity.id
_entity.type
_entity.pdbx_description
1 polymer ?
#
loop_
_entity_poly.entity_id
_entity_poly.type
_entity_poly.pdbx_seq_one_letter_code
_entity_poly.pdbx_strand_id
1 'polypeptide(L)'
;MTGRSGSKHPHLRTAVATATALLLAATATGCATENKRCGPAPSSRYRATDLHGTWSSLKGHLKLSDLGGKLGQTFNSQGWPKNTTLDQTVNDAPLEGGLFGKGTWSLSTDHTTLTLTFDRLDAELERTTIHTLRIGEEKNQPVLYTRVGDPEECHVFALTRQGD
;
A
#
# COMPACT_ATOMS: atom_id res chain seq x y z
N MET A 1 -74.79 -61.76 -38.40
CA MET A 1 -75.32 -60.98 -39.54
C MET A 1 -74.91 -59.53 -39.32
N THR A 2 -74.36 -58.90 -40.38
CA THR A 2 -73.99 -57.47 -40.55
C THR A 2 -73.00 -56.90 -39.52
N GLY A 3 -72.07 -56.00 -39.84
CA GLY A 3 -71.82 -55.21 -41.03
C GLY A 3 -70.61 -54.29 -40.74
N ARG A 4 -69.95 -53.88 -41.81
CA ARG A 4 -68.63 -53.25 -41.93
C ARG A 4 -68.65 -51.73 -41.69
N SER A 5 -67.44 -51.15 -41.64
CA SER A 5 -67.04 -49.77 -42.02
C SER A 5 -66.72 -48.85 -40.84
N GLY A 6 -65.65 -48.07 -40.78
CA GLY A 6 -64.57 -47.80 -41.72
C GLY A 6 -63.95 -46.43 -41.40
N SER A 7 -62.61 -46.40 -41.26
CA SER A 7 -61.67 -45.30 -41.55
C SER A 7 -61.77 -43.95 -40.81
N LYS A 8 -60.68 -43.55 -40.14
CA LYS A 8 -59.72 -42.50 -40.56
C LYS A 8 -58.88 -42.01 -39.35
N HIS A 9 -57.58 -42.27 -39.37
CA HIS A 9 -56.60 -41.42 -38.69
C HIS A 9 -56.28 -40.24 -39.62
N PRO A 10 -56.00 -39.05 -39.08
CA PRO A 10 -54.60 -38.64 -39.04
C PRO A 10 -54.17 -37.81 -37.82
N HIS A 11 -52.97 -38.14 -37.34
CA HIS A 11 -51.84 -37.25 -37.04
C HIS A 11 -51.99 -36.09 -36.03
N LEU A 12 -51.09 -36.14 -35.02
CA LEU A 12 -50.10 -35.12 -34.64
C LEU A 12 -50.05 -34.79 -33.13
N ARG A 13 -48.87 -35.12 -32.60
CA ARG A 13 -48.00 -34.30 -31.74
C ARG A 13 -48.35 -34.16 -30.26
N THR A 14 -47.68 -35.02 -29.50
CA THR A 14 -46.75 -34.67 -28.41
C THR A 14 -46.86 -33.26 -27.84
N ALA A 15 -47.28 -33.18 -26.57
CA ALA A 15 -46.88 -32.12 -25.65
C ALA A 15 -46.17 -32.78 -24.46
N VAL A 16 -44.87 -32.55 -24.40
CA VAL A 16 -43.94 -33.00 -23.35
C VAL A 16 -44.21 -32.17 -22.10
N ALA A 17 -44.39 -32.84 -20.96
CA ALA A 17 -44.59 -32.21 -19.67
C ALA A 17 -43.37 -31.36 -19.29
N THR A 18 -43.61 -30.08 -19.00
CA THR A 18 -42.64 -29.12 -18.48
C THR A 18 -42.18 -29.53 -17.09
N ALA A 19 -40.94 -30.00 -16.98
CA ALA A 19 -40.28 -30.25 -15.70
C ALA A 19 -39.83 -28.93 -15.05
N THR A 20 -40.06 -28.86 -13.75
CA THR A 20 -39.86 -27.75 -12.82
C THR A 20 -38.40 -27.29 -12.76
N ALA A 21 -38.22 -25.97 -12.75
CA ALA A 21 -36.93 -25.30 -12.59
C ALA A 21 -36.31 -25.60 -11.21
N LEU A 22 -35.10 -26.17 -11.19
CA LEU A 22 -34.22 -26.12 -10.02
C LEU A 22 -33.33 -24.88 -10.15
N LEU A 23 -33.61 -23.89 -9.30
CA LEU A 23 -32.77 -22.74 -9.04
C LEU A 23 -31.45 -23.22 -8.41
N LEU A 24 -30.40 -23.29 -9.22
CA LEU A 24 -29.02 -23.32 -8.75
C LEU A 24 -28.70 -21.94 -8.17
N ALA A 25 -29.00 -21.75 -6.90
CA ALA A 25 -28.41 -20.70 -6.10
C ALA A 25 -26.93 -21.05 -5.89
N ALA A 26 -26.11 -20.77 -6.90
CA ALA A 26 -24.67 -20.71 -6.74
C ALA A 26 -24.38 -19.51 -5.85
N THR A 27 -24.21 -19.76 -4.56
CA THR A 27 -23.55 -18.83 -3.65
C THR A 27 -22.11 -18.69 -4.14
N ALA A 28 -21.89 -17.75 -5.05
CA ALA A 28 -20.59 -17.16 -5.24
C ALA A 28 -20.27 -16.42 -3.94
N THR A 29 -19.75 -17.15 -2.95
CA THR A 29 -18.87 -16.57 -1.95
C THR A 29 -17.76 -15.93 -2.75
N GLY A 30 -17.84 -14.61 -2.93
CA GLY A 30 -16.75 -13.84 -3.46
C GLY A 30 -15.56 -14.09 -2.55
N CYS A 31 -14.66 -14.98 -2.98
CA CYS A 31 -13.28 -14.92 -2.55
C CYS A 31 -12.80 -13.56 -3.03
N ALA A 32 -12.88 -12.56 -2.15
CA ALA A 32 -12.01 -11.43 -2.23
C ALA A 32 -10.60 -12.02 -2.27
N THR A 33 -10.00 -12.04 -3.45
CA THR A 33 -8.57 -12.28 -3.61
C THR A 33 -7.89 -11.42 -2.57
N GLU A 34 -7.21 -12.04 -1.61
CA GLU A 34 -6.40 -11.34 -0.64
C GLU A 34 -5.42 -10.47 -1.43
N ASN A 35 -5.74 -9.18 -1.56
CA ASN A 35 -4.79 -8.20 -2.03
C ASN A 35 -3.65 -8.24 -1.03
N LYS A 36 -2.55 -8.94 -1.38
CA LYS A 36 -1.34 -8.99 -0.56
C LYS A 36 -0.99 -7.56 -0.19
N ARG A 37 -1.09 -7.25 1.11
CA ARG A 37 -0.91 -5.88 1.60
C ARG A 37 0.50 -5.44 1.26
N CYS A 38 0.63 -4.32 0.55
CA CYS A 38 1.94 -3.78 0.24
C CYS A 38 2.48 -2.90 1.35
N GLY A 39 3.51 -3.41 2.03
CA GLY A 39 4.21 -2.81 3.15
C GLY A 39 3.70 -3.24 4.54
N PRO A 40 4.27 -2.64 5.59
CA PRO A 40 3.87 -2.89 6.98
C PRO A 40 2.37 -2.69 7.23
N ALA A 41 1.88 -3.25 8.34
CA ALA A 41 0.51 -2.99 8.78
C ALA A 41 0.37 -1.49 9.13
N PRO A 42 -0.58 -0.73 8.53
CA PRO A 42 -0.75 0.68 8.84
C PRO A 42 -1.06 0.89 10.32
N SER A 43 -0.53 1.97 10.90
CA SER A 43 -0.73 2.29 12.31
C SER A 43 -0.95 3.80 12.49
N SER A 44 -1.83 4.15 13.43
CA SER A 44 -2.12 5.54 13.84
C SER A 44 -1.85 5.77 15.33
N ARG A 45 -1.26 4.79 16.03
CA ARG A 45 -1.08 4.86 17.48
C ARG A 45 0.10 5.73 17.91
N TYR A 46 1.05 5.97 17.00
CA TYR A 46 2.29 6.68 17.30
C TYR A 46 2.07 8.20 17.30
N ARG A 47 2.55 8.87 18.34
CA ARG A 47 2.60 10.32 18.47
C ARG A 47 3.97 10.82 17.99
N ALA A 48 4.09 12.14 17.78
CA ALA A 48 5.34 12.76 17.36
C ALA A 48 6.54 12.36 18.25
N THR A 49 6.33 12.35 19.57
CA THR A 49 7.33 11.96 20.55
C THR A 49 7.82 10.52 20.39
N ASP A 50 6.95 9.61 19.94
CA ASP A 50 7.29 8.20 19.72
C ASP A 50 8.17 8.04 18.47
N LEU A 51 8.07 9.00 17.54
CA LEU A 51 8.80 8.99 16.28
C LEU A 51 10.19 9.64 16.38
N HIS A 52 10.52 10.30 17.49
CA HIS A 52 11.84 10.89 17.71
C HIS A 52 12.93 9.80 17.72
N GLY A 53 14.10 10.13 17.17
CA GLY A 53 15.25 9.23 17.14
C GLY A 53 15.84 9.08 15.75
N THR A 54 16.78 8.13 15.63
CA THR A 54 17.42 7.80 14.35
C THR A 54 16.70 6.64 13.70
N TRP A 55 16.40 6.80 12.43
CA TRP A 55 15.76 5.83 11.55
C TRP A 55 16.74 5.48 10.45
N SER A 56 16.87 4.22 10.10
CA SER A 56 17.85 3.75 9.14
C SER A 56 17.26 2.74 8.17
N SER A 57 17.84 2.74 6.97
CA SER A 57 17.81 1.62 6.03
C SER A 57 19.23 1.39 5.53
N LEU A 58 19.42 0.37 4.69
CA LEU A 58 20.72 0.15 4.03
C LEU A 58 21.14 1.35 3.13
N LYS A 59 20.18 2.19 2.72
CA LYS A 59 20.44 3.30 1.80
C LYS A 59 20.87 4.58 2.52
N GLY A 60 20.38 4.81 3.74
CA GLY A 60 20.62 6.04 4.46
C GLY A 60 19.89 6.09 5.78
N HIS A 61 19.95 7.24 6.44
CA HIS A 61 19.28 7.45 7.70
C HIS A 61 18.61 8.83 7.80
N LEU A 62 17.63 8.90 8.68
CA LEU A 62 16.83 10.05 9.03
C LEU A 62 16.82 10.19 10.55
N LYS A 63 17.29 11.32 11.07
CA LYS A 63 17.18 11.64 12.48
C LYS A 63 16.04 12.62 12.68
N LEU A 64 15.00 12.21 13.41
CA LEU A 64 13.87 13.02 13.82
C LEU A 64 14.11 13.55 15.25
N SER A 65 13.88 14.83 15.47
CA SER A 65 14.12 15.49 16.75
C SER A 65 13.12 16.63 16.98
N ASP A 66 13.01 17.07 18.23
CA ASP A 66 12.31 18.29 18.60
C ASP A 66 13.31 19.20 19.33
N LEU A 67 13.57 20.37 18.75
CA LEU A 67 14.46 21.39 19.32
C LEU A 67 13.68 22.41 20.17
N GLY A 68 12.35 22.30 20.22
CA GLY A 68 11.48 23.20 20.96
C GLY A 68 11.48 24.64 20.41
N GLY A 69 10.76 25.51 21.13
CA GLY A 69 10.69 26.93 20.80
C GLY A 69 10.20 27.20 19.38
N LYS A 70 10.88 28.11 18.67
CA LYS A 70 10.54 28.48 17.29
C LYS A 70 10.97 27.45 16.24
N LEU A 71 11.86 26.52 16.59
CA LEU A 71 12.41 25.53 15.67
C LEU A 71 11.56 24.26 15.64
N GLY A 72 10.99 23.87 16.79
CA GLY A 72 10.07 22.74 16.91
C GLY A 72 10.64 21.42 16.36
N GLN A 73 9.77 20.66 15.68
CA GLN A 73 10.08 19.38 15.07
C GLN A 73 11.03 19.54 13.87
N THR A 74 12.26 19.04 14.01
CA THR A 74 13.31 19.13 12.99
C THR A 74 13.86 17.75 12.61
N PHE A 75 14.43 17.66 11.41
CA PHE A 75 15.10 16.45 10.96
C PHE A 75 16.45 16.73 10.30
N ASN A 76 17.29 15.70 10.27
CA ASN A 76 18.48 15.64 9.41
C ASN A 76 18.49 14.30 8.68
N SER A 77 18.92 14.29 7.42
CA SER A 77 19.02 13.09 6.60
C SER A 77 20.43 12.95 6.02
N GLN A 78 20.91 11.72 5.90
CA GLN A 78 22.18 11.37 5.25
C GLN A 78 22.00 10.12 4.40
N GLY A 79 22.52 10.17 3.16
CA GLY A 79 22.35 9.08 2.20
C GLY A 79 20.90 8.91 1.74
N TRP A 80 20.04 9.89 2.00
CA TRP A 80 18.62 9.82 1.66
C TRP A 80 18.46 9.72 0.14
N PRO A 81 17.50 8.95 -0.40
CA PRO A 81 17.31 8.86 -1.83
C PRO A 81 17.08 10.24 -2.49
N LYS A 82 17.92 10.58 -3.48
CA LYS A 82 17.72 11.75 -4.36
C LYS A 82 16.46 11.62 -5.21
N ASN A 83 16.29 10.42 -5.76
CA ASN A 83 15.18 10.05 -6.61
C ASN A 83 14.55 8.79 -6.04
N THR A 84 13.24 8.72 -5.95
CA THR A 84 12.52 7.53 -5.48
C THR A 84 12.31 6.59 -6.67
N THR A 85 13.27 5.70 -6.94
CA THR A 85 13.18 4.75 -8.08
C THR A 85 13.00 3.31 -7.60
N LEU A 86 12.36 2.48 -8.44
CA LEU A 86 12.14 1.05 -8.19
C LEU A 86 13.45 0.30 -7.91
N ASP A 87 14.51 0.59 -8.66
CA ASP A 87 15.81 -0.07 -8.47
C ASP A 87 16.40 0.14 -7.07
N GLN A 88 15.97 1.18 -6.36
CA GLN A 88 16.45 1.48 -5.02
C GLN A 88 15.69 0.74 -3.91
N THR A 89 14.51 0.19 -4.18
CA THR A 89 13.77 -0.65 -3.21
C THR A 89 14.21 -2.11 -3.23
N VAL A 90 14.87 -2.55 -4.31
CA VAL A 90 15.26 -3.97 -4.51
C VAL A 90 16.75 -4.23 -4.39
N ASN A 91 17.59 -3.21 -4.49
CA ASN A 91 19.05 -3.36 -4.40
C ASN A 91 19.52 -3.07 -2.97
N ASP A 92 20.31 -3.94 -2.36
CA ASP A 92 20.81 -3.79 -0.99
C ASP A 92 22.07 -2.89 -0.86
N ALA A 93 22.59 -2.33 -1.95
CA ALA A 93 23.77 -1.47 -1.91
C ALA A 93 23.48 -0.07 -1.33
N PRO A 94 24.38 0.56 -0.55
CA PRO A 94 24.24 1.97 -0.18
C PRO A 94 24.07 2.88 -1.40
N LEU A 95 23.34 3.99 -1.28
CA LEU A 95 23.21 4.93 -2.40
C LEU A 95 24.48 5.77 -2.53
N GLU A 96 25.18 5.62 -3.65
CA GLU A 96 26.23 6.57 -4.02
C GLU A 96 25.60 7.94 -4.29
N GLY A 97 26.08 8.97 -3.57
CA GLY A 97 25.63 10.34 -3.78
C GLY A 97 24.22 10.66 -3.28
N GLY A 98 23.70 9.97 -2.27
CA GLY A 98 22.42 10.32 -1.61
C GLY A 98 22.37 11.76 -1.08
N LEU A 99 21.16 12.27 -0.82
CA LEU A 99 20.92 13.59 -0.26
C LEU A 99 21.37 13.68 1.19
N PHE A 100 22.04 14.78 1.47
CA PHE A 100 22.27 15.29 2.82
C PHE A 100 21.39 16.51 2.97
N GLY A 101 20.50 16.48 3.95
CA GLY A 101 19.46 17.49 4.09
C GLY A 101 19.04 17.69 5.52
N LYS A 102 18.36 18.80 5.76
CA LYS A 102 17.74 19.14 7.02
C LYS A 102 16.48 19.94 6.76
N GLY A 103 15.64 20.00 7.78
CA GLY A 103 14.49 20.90 7.79
C GLY A 103 13.54 20.56 8.91
N THR A 104 12.26 20.80 8.70
CA THR A 104 11.19 20.53 9.67
C THR A 104 10.39 19.30 9.27
N TRP A 105 9.72 18.69 10.23
CA TRP A 105 8.78 17.62 9.95
C TRP A 105 7.50 17.79 10.75
N SER A 106 6.42 17.16 10.27
CA SER A 106 5.13 17.20 10.93
C SER A 106 4.42 15.86 10.82
N LEU A 107 3.67 15.51 11.86
CA LEU A 107 2.76 14.38 11.87
C LEU A 107 1.37 14.84 11.45
N SER A 108 0.72 14.07 10.57
CA SER A 108 -0.67 14.29 10.15
C SER A 108 -1.63 14.15 11.33
N THR A 109 -2.78 14.82 11.26
CA THR A 109 -3.79 14.83 12.33
C THR A 109 -4.39 13.45 12.61
N ASP A 110 -4.37 12.54 11.64
CA ASP A 110 -4.80 11.14 11.77
C ASP A 110 -3.66 10.20 12.21
N HIS A 111 -2.45 10.73 12.41
CA HIS A 111 -1.27 10.00 12.89
C HIS A 111 -0.78 8.88 11.95
N THR A 112 -1.19 8.90 10.68
CA THR A 112 -0.81 7.87 9.70
C THR A 112 0.39 8.27 8.84
N THR A 113 0.74 9.55 8.83
CA THR A 113 1.63 10.13 7.83
C THR A 113 2.56 11.17 8.45
N LEU A 114 3.86 11.02 8.21
CA LEU A 114 4.90 11.98 8.52
C LEU A 114 5.29 12.73 7.25
N THR A 115 5.31 14.06 7.31
CA THR A 115 5.75 14.93 6.21
C THR A 115 7.07 15.59 6.58
N LEU A 116 8.02 15.55 5.66
CA LEU A 116 9.32 16.22 5.70
C LEU A 116 9.25 17.49 4.86
N THR A 117 9.80 18.58 5.38
CA THR A 117 9.94 19.86 4.69
C THR A 117 11.39 20.29 4.77
N PHE A 118 12.12 20.14 3.67
CA PHE A 118 13.53 20.47 3.59
C PHE A 118 13.73 22.00 3.53
N ASP A 119 14.79 22.51 4.18
CA ASP A 119 15.06 23.95 4.23
C ASP A 119 15.40 24.56 2.86
N ARG A 120 16.06 23.77 1.99
CA ARG A 120 16.37 24.12 0.59
C ARG A 120 16.55 22.85 -0.24
N LEU A 121 15.71 22.69 -1.25
CA LEU A 121 15.94 21.74 -2.34
C LEU A 121 16.03 22.50 -3.66
N ASP A 122 16.86 22.01 -4.56
CA ASP A 122 16.80 22.39 -5.97
C ASP A 122 15.41 21.98 -6.52
N ALA A 123 14.81 22.78 -7.42
CA ALA A 123 13.54 22.48 -8.06
C ALA A 123 13.53 21.13 -8.81
N GLU A 124 14.68 20.67 -9.30
CA GLU A 124 14.85 19.34 -9.89
C GLU A 124 14.79 18.23 -8.83
N LEU A 125 15.36 18.47 -7.64
CA LEU A 125 15.32 17.53 -6.51
C LEU A 125 13.93 17.46 -5.85
N GLU A 126 13.15 18.55 -5.88
CA GLU A 126 11.81 18.56 -5.32
C GLU A 126 10.89 17.51 -5.94
N ARG A 127 11.01 17.28 -7.26
CA ARG A 127 10.13 16.36 -8.00
C ARG A 127 10.38 14.88 -7.73
N THR A 128 11.54 14.53 -7.19
CA THR A 128 12.01 13.14 -7.13
C THR A 128 12.31 12.65 -5.71
N THR A 129 12.27 13.53 -4.71
CA THR A 129 12.56 13.22 -3.30
C THR A 129 11.35 12.64 -2.54
N ILE A 130 11.60 11.78 -1.55
CA ILE A 130 10.58 11.33 -0.60
C ILE A 130 10.30 12.45 0.41
N HIS A 131 9.10 13.04 0.34
CA HIS A 131 8.64 14.07 1.29
C HIS A 131 7.67 13.52 2.33
N THR A 132 7.06 12.36 2.05
CA THR A 132 5.98 11.83 2.86
C THR A 132 6.25 10.36 3.17
N LEU A 133 6.22 10.02 4.46
CA LEU A 133 6.38 8.66 4.97
C LEU A 133 5.09 8.25 5.65
N ARG A 134 4.58 7.09 5.29
CA ARG A 134 3.50 6.41 6.00
C ARG A 134 4.06 5.78 7.27
N ILE A 135 3.19 5.64 8.25
CA ILE A 135 3.50 5.00 9.52
C ILE A 135 2.84 3.63 9.53
N GLY A 136 3.67 2.62 9.68
CA GLY A 136 3.25 1.25 9.83
C GLY A 136 3.90 0.59 11.03
N GLU A 137 3.71 -0.71 11.11
CA GLU A 137 4.13 -1.49 12.26
C GLU A 137 4.52 -2.91 11.88
N GLU A 138 5.64 -3.34 12.43
CA GLU A 138 6.13 -4.70 12.34
C GLU A 138 6.67 -5.12 13.71
N LYS A 139 6.29 -6.31 14.19
CA LYS A 139 6.76 -6.84 15.48
C LYS A 139 6.57 -5.85 16.65
N ASN A 140 5.44 -5.14 16.66
CA ASN A 140 5.10 -4.07 17.62
C ASN A 140 6.02 -2.83 17.60
N GLN A 141 6.91 -2.71 16.62
CA GLN A 141 7.77 -1.54 16.44
C GLN A 141 7.28 -0.68 15.27
N PRO A 142 7.41 0.66 15.37
CA PRO A 142 7.04 1.54 14.28
C PRO A 142 7.99 1.37 13.09
N VAL A 143 7.44 1.45 11.89
CA VAL A 143 8.18 1.46 10.63
C VAL A 143 7.73 2.66 9.82
N LEU A 144 8.67 3.50 9.41
CA LEU A 144 8.39 4.60 8.47
C LEU A 144 8.61 4.09 7.05
N TYR A 145 7.64 4.28 6.17
CA TYR A 145 7.75 3.72 4.83
C TYR A 145 7.08 4.56 3.74
N THR A 146 7.56 4.44 2.51
CA THR A 146 6.84 4.92 1.32
C THR A 146 6.73 3.80 0.30
N ARG A 147 5.69 3.86 -0.52
CA ARG A 147 5.55 2.98 -1.69
C ARG A 147 6.26 3.62 -2.87
N VAL A 148 6.93 2.80 -3.67
CA VAL A 148 7.72 3.25 -4.82
C VAL A 148 7.23 2.53 -6.07
N GLY A 149 7.16 3.22 -7.21
CA GLY A 149 6.77 2.62 -8.47
C GLY A 149 5.28 2.36 -8.66
N ASP A 150 4.95 1.39 -9.52
CA ASP A 150 3.59 1.06 -9.95
C ASP A 150 2.77 0.40 -8.81
N PRO A 151 1.52 0.80 -8.54
CA PRO A 151 0.67 0.18 -7.52
C PRO A 151 0.45 -1.34 -7.68
N GLU A 152 0.63 -1.91 -8.87
CA GLU A 152 0.50 -3.35 -9.13
C GLU A 152 1.74 -4.15 -8.68
N GLU A 153 2.90 -3.50 -8.56
CA GLU A 153 4.12 -4.12 -8.04
C GLU A 153 4.41 -3.65 -6.62
N CYS A 154 4.53 -4.60 -5.68
CA CYS A 154 4.75 -4.20 -4.28
C CYS A 154 6.21 -3.85 -4.01
N HIS A 155 6.51 -2.55 -4.06
CA HIS A 155 7.83 -2.01 -3.72
C HIS A 155 7.72 -0.96 -2.62
N VAL A 156 8.49 -1.17 -1.56
CA VAL A 156 8.45 -0.33 -0.36
C VAL A 156 9.86 0.07 0.03
N PHE A 157 10.05 1.37 0.25
CA PHE A 157 11.21 1.88 0.95
C PHE A 157 10.84 2.04 2.42
N ALA A 158 11.47 1.27 3.30
CA ALA A 158 11.20 1.26 4.73
C ALA A 158 12.41 1.69 5.54
N LEU A 159 12.15 2.36 6.66
CA LEU A 159 13.12 2.76 7.66
C LEU A 159 12.68 2.19 9.00
N THR A 160 13.62 1.51 9.65
CA THR A 160 13.46 1.00 10.99
C THR A 160 14.21 1.88 11.98
N ARG A 161 13.81 1.86 13.24
CA ARG A 161 14.48 2.61 14.28
C ARG A 161 15.87 2.00 14.55
N GLN A 162 16.88 2.85 14.69
CA GLN A 162 18.23 2.41 15.05
C GLN A 162 18.31 2.20 16.57
N GLY A 163 18.78 1.03 16.98
CA GLY A 163 18.99 0.69 18.41
C GLY A 163 17.93 -0.24 19.02
N ASP A 164 17.07 -0.84 18.20
CA ASP A 164 16.23 -1.99 18.57
C ASP A 164 16.86 -3.33 18.12
#